data_AF-A0A0C3SVV0-F1
#
_entry.id   AF-A0A0C3SVV0-F1
#
_cell.length_a   1.000
_cell.length_b   1.000
_cell.length_c   1.000
_cell.angle_alpha   90.00
_cell.angle_beta   90.00
_cell.angle_gamma   90.00
#
_symmetry.space_group_name_H-M   'P 1'
#
loop_
_entity.id
_entity.type
_entity.pdbx_description
1 polymer ?
#
loop_
_entity_poly.entity_id
_entity_poly.type
_entity_poly.pdbx_seq_one_letter_code
_entity_poly.pdbx_strand_id
1 'polypeptide(L)'
;MPPPPPPRPPPPPPPPPPPPPLTPPTYLPPSEEGEGGLRRFGWVYLEELPQDENYMDLVLLLTRNSRCRGGHMACVLVKDRQVLAMATNTPLYTPMASDVHAEINAISACARRGVAVEGSDAYISMPPCKNCFMALQAAGVRRVLSRVRNDNERVAAAAAAQGIEMLLVPDTRQREQRRSALVEEHAQSKEEKERIERERQQRKQVKQLLHARKKHANT
;
A
#
# COMPACT_ATOMS: atom_id res chain seq x y z
N MET A 1 65.39 -30.96 -33.94
CA MET A 1 65.00 -29.94 -32.95
C MET A 1 63.49 -29.83 -32.96
N PRO A 2 62.79 -29.96 -31.82
CA PRO A 2 61.33 -29.84 -31.79
C PRO A 2 60.89 -28.40 -32.12
N PRO A 3 59.74 -28.22 -32.80
CA PRO A 3 59.24 -26.89 -33.13
C PRO A 3 58.86 -26.12 -31.86
N PRO A 4 59.01 -24.78 -31.86
CA PRO A 4 58.65 -23.97 -30.71
C PRO A 4 57.13 -24.06 -30.43
N PRO A 5 56.72 -24.04 -29.15
CA PRO A 5 55.31 -24.09 -28.80
C PRO A 5 54.57 -22.85 -29.35
N PRO A 6 53.28 -23.01 -29.70
CA PRO A 6 52.50 -21.89 -30.20
C PRO A 6 52.38 -20.78 -29.15
N PRO A 7 52.28 -19.50 -29.58
CA PRO A 7 52.13 -18.39 -28.67
C PRO A 7 50.85 -18.53 -27.85
N ARG A 8 50.92 -18.17 -26.57
CA ARG A 8 49.74 -18.19 -25.69
C ARG A 8 48.68 -17.21 -26.22
N PRO A 9 47.39 -17.57 -26.15
CA PRO A 9 46.33 -16.64 -26.49
C PRO A 9 46.36 -15.42 -25.55
N PRO A 10 45.96 -14.23 -26.05
CA PRO A 10 45.91 -13.04 -25.22
C PRO A 10 44.88 -13.23 -24.09
N PRO A 11 45.11 -12.58 -22.92
CA PRO A 11 44.16 -12.64 -21.82
C PRO A 11 42.81 -12.06 -22.25
N PRO A 12 41.69 -12.55 -21.70
CA PRO A 12 40.38 -12.01 -21.99
C PRO A 12 40.31 -10.53 -21.59
N PRO A 13 39.53 -9.71 -22.32
CA PRO A 13 39.34 -8.33 -21.96
C PRO A 13 38.75 -8.22 -20.54
N PRO A 14 39.10 -7.18 -19.78
CA PRO A 14 38.51 -6.94 -18.47
C PRO A 14 36.98 -6.82 -18.61
N PRO A 15 36.21 -7.25 -17.58
CA PRO A 15 34.77 -7.08 -17.59
C PRO A 15 34.43 -5.60 -17.76
N PRO A 16 33.32 -5.27 -18.46
CA PRO A 16 32.89 -3.89 -18.59
C PRO A 16 32.66 -3.31 -17.18
N PRO A 17 32.94 -2.01 -16.98
CA PRO A 17 32.66 -1.36 -15.71
C PRO A 17 31.18 -1.53 -15.36
N PRO A 18 30.83 -1.63 -14.06
CA PRO A 18 29.44 -1.66 -13.66
C PRO A 18 28.71 -0.43 -14.22
N PRO A 19 27.44 -0.57 -14.64
CA PRO A 19 26.68 0.58 -15.09
C PRO A 19 26.68 1.63 -13.97
N PRO A 20 26.71 2.93 -14.32
CA PRO A 20 26.63 3.98 -13.32
C PRO A 20 25.39 3.76 -12.47
N PRO A 21 25.43 4.03 -11.15
CA PRO A 21 24.25 3.97 -10.32
C PRO A 21 23.19 4.85 -10.97
N LEU A 22 22.04 4.26 -11.31
CA LEU A 22 20.92 5.02 -11.82
C LEU A 22 20.64 6.11 -10.80
N THR A 23 20.85 7.37 -11.18
CA THR A 23 20.42 8.49 -10.36
C THR A 23 18.92 8.30 -10.16
N PRO A 24 18.44 8.07 -8.93
CA PRO A 24 17.01 7.96 -8.70
C PRO A 24 16.39 9.24 -9.27
N PRO A 25 15.29 9.14 -10.04
CA PRO A 25 14.62 10.33 -10.54
C PRO A 25 14.41 11.29 -9.38
N THR A 26 14.72 12.57 -9.56
CA THR A 26 14.51 13.61 -8.55
C THR A 26 13.04 13.58 -8.16
N TYR A 27 12.75 12.91 -7.03
CA TYR A 27 11.40 12.67 -6.62
C TYR A 27 10.88 13.97 -6.02
N LEU A 28 9.98 14.64 -6.74
CA LEU A 28 9.23 15.73 -6.14
C LEU A 28 8.51 15.17 -4.90
N PRO A 29 8.60 15.86 -3.75
CA PRO A 29 7.77 15.51 -2.60
C PRO A 29 6.31 15.51 -3.03
N PRO A 30 5.47 14.62 -2.47
CA PRO A 30 4.08 14.49 -2.88
C PRO A 30 3.38 15.85 -2.75
N SER A 31 2.77 16.30 -3.85
CA SER A 31 1.92 17.50 -3.86
C SER A 31 0.81 17.38 -2.81
N GLU A 32 0.32 18.52 -2.33
CA GLU A 32 -0.72 18.60 -1.29
C GLU A 32 -2.01 17.84 -1.65
N GLU A 33 -2.22 17.52 -2.93
CA GLU A 33 -3.39 16.78 -3.43
C GLU A 33 -3.38 15.26 -3.14
N GLY A 34 -2.30 14.73 -2.56
CA GLY A 34 -2.23 13.31 -2.20
C GLY A 34 -1.90 12.41 -3.40
N GLU A 35 -0.97 11.49 -3.16
CA GLU A 35 -0.51 10.52 -4.16
C GLU A 35 -1.68 9.72 -4.76
N GLY A 36 -1.78 9.68 -6.10
CA GLY A 36 -2.82 8.93 -6.79
C GLY A 36 -4.25 9.51 -6.69
N GLY A 37 -4.40 10.77 -6.31
CA GLY A 37 -5.72 11.40 -6.09
C GLY A 37 -6.43 10.92 -4.82
N LEU A 38 -5.67 10.33 -3.88
CA LEU A 38 -6.19 9.88 -2.60
C LEU A 38 -6.35 11.07 -1.66
N ARG A 39 -7.58 11.29 -1.20
CA ARG A 39 -7.87 12.36 -0.25
C ARG A 39 -7.37 11.98 1.14
N ARG A 40 -6.61 12.91 1.73
CA ARG A 40 -6.13 12.84 3.12
C ARG A 40 -7.07 13.50 4.12
N PHE A 41 -8.14 14.15 3.66
CA PHE A 41 -9.16 14.82 4.51
C PHE A 41 -8.55 15.82 5.49
N GLY A 42 -7.61 16.66 5.02
CA GLY A 42 -6.95 17.66 5.88
C GLY A 42 -6.00 17.07 6.93
N TRP A 43 -5.68 15.78 6.84
CA TRP A 43 -4.72 15.17 7.76
C TRP A 43 -3.36 15.87 7.67
N VAL A 44 -2.87 16.22 8.85
CA VAL A 44 -1.53 16.74 9.10
C VAL A 44 -0.86 15.87 10.16
N TYR A 45 0.47 15.80 10.13
CA TYR A 45 1.23 15.11 11.16
C TYR A 45 1.23 15.94 12.45
N LEU A 46 0.87 15.31 13.57
CA LEU A 46 0.79 15.94 14.88
C LEU A 46 1.97 15.48 15.74
N GLU A 47 2.85 16.40 16.14
CA GLU A 47 4.07 16.07 16.91
C GLU A 47 3.74 15.59 18.34
N GLU A 48 2.57 15.94 18.86
CA GLU A 48 2.08 15.47 20.15
C GLU A 48 1.61 14.01 20.15
N LEU A 49 1.37 13.43 18.96
CA LEU A 49 0.98 12.03 18.81
C LEU A 49 2.19 11.15 18.51
N PRO A 50 2.22 9.91 19.03
CA PRO A 50 3.21 8.93 18.60
C PRO A 50 3.19 8.75 17.08
N GLN A 51 4.37 8.57 16.49
CA GLN A 51 4.54 8.41 15.05
C GLN A 51 3.61 7.34 14.46
N ASP A 52 3.52 6.20 15.14
CA ASP A 52 2.72 5.07 14.63
C ASP A 52 1.21 5.37 14.65
N GLU A 53 0.75 6.17 15.60
CA GLU A 53 -0.65 6.60 15.67
C GLU A 53 -0.99 7.61 14.56
N ASN A 54 -0.08 8.53 14.26
CA ASN A 54 -0.21 9.48 13.15
C ASN A 54 -0.43 8.74 11.82
N TYR A 55 0.44 7.80 11.48
CA TYR A 55 0.34 7.08 10.22
C TYR A 55 -0.81 6.08 10.20
N MET A 56 -1.16 5.49 11.33
CA MET A 56 -2.37 4.67 11.42
C MET A 56 -3.65 5.50 11.23
N ASP A 57 -3.67 6.75 11.73
CA ASP A 57 -4.78 7.67 11.47
C ASP A 57 -4.89 8.03 9.98
N LEU A 58 -3.76 8.31 9.33
CA LEU A 58 -3.70 8.54 7.88
C LEU A 58 -4.24 7.33 7.11
N VAL A 59 -3.80 6.11 7.42
CA VAL A 59 -4.30 4.87 6.79
C VAL A 59 -5.81 4.77 6.93
N LEU A 60 -6.36 5.03 8.12
CA LEU A 60 -7.79 4.91 8.37
C LEU A 60 -8.61 5.97 7.64
N LEU A 61 -8.08 7.18 7.46
CA LEU A 61 -8.67 8.19 6.59
C LEU A 61 -8.63 7.75 5.12
N LEU A 62 -7.50 7.21 4.67
CA LEU A 62 -7.33 6.76 3.28
C LEU A 62 -8.29 5.63 2.89
N THR A 63 -8.74 4.79 3.83
CA THR A 63 -9.76 3.76 3.56
C THR A 63 -11.02 4.35 2.93
N ARG A 64 -11.36 5.61 3.23
CA ARG A 64 -12.55 6.30 2.68
C ARG A 64 -12.48 6.54 1.17
N ASN A 65 -11.30 6.45 0.57
CA ASN A 65 -11.12 6.52 -0.88
C ASN A 65 -11.45 5.19 -1.59
N SER A 66 -11.47 4.06 -0.87
CA SER A 66 -11.74 2.74 -1.45
C SER A 66 -13.17 2.63 -1.98
N ARG A 67 -13.29 2.05 -3.18
CA ARG A 67 -14.58 1.78 -3.82
C ARG A 67 -15.02 0.33 -3.81
N CYS A 68 -14.17 -0.56 -3.31
CA CYS A 68 -14.42 -1.99 -3.33
C CYS A 68 -15.59 -2.38 -2.39
N ARG A 69 -16.31 -3.43 -2.78
CA ARG A 69 -17.29 -4.14 -1.98
C ARG A 69 -16.56 -5.24 -1.20
N GLY A 70 -16.88 -5.39 0.09
CA GLY A 70 -16.27 -6.42 0.95
C GLY A 70 -15.20 -5.89 1.92
N GLY A 71 -14.83 -4.62 1.82
CA GLY A 71 -13.91 -3.99 2.75
C GLY A 71 -13.22 -2.78 2.13
N HIS A 72 -13.04 -1.74 2.94
CA HIS A 72 -12.31 -0.54 2.57
C HIS A 72 -10.92 -0.62 3.17
N MET A 73 -9.95 -0.86 2.30
CA MET A 73 -8.59 -1.19 2.70
C MET A 73 -7.64 -0.10 2.22
N ALA A 74 -6.68 0.23 3.07
CA ALA A 74 -5.58 1.12 2.75
C ALA A 74 -4.27 0.61 3.35
N CYS A 75 -3.17 0.97 2.69
CA CYS A 75 -1.80 0.72 3.11
C CYS A 75 -0.96 1.98 2.85
N VAL A 76 -0.11 2.33 3.82
CA VAL A 76 0.88 3.40 3.71
C VAL A 76 2.25 2.81 4.03
N LEU A 77 3.20 2.99 3.12
CA LEU A 77 4.61 2.65 3.33
C LEU A 77 5.36 3.89 3.79
N VAL A 78 6.13 3.77 4.86
CA VAL A 78 6.87 4.88 5.47
C VAL A 78 8.31 4.46 5.72
N LYS A 79 9.26 5.36 5.46
CA LYS A 79 10.67 5.17 5.82
C LYS A 79 11.25 6.51 6.23
N ASP A 80 12.01 6.54 7.34
CA ASP A 80 12.64 7.76 7.85
C ASP A 80 11.65 8.94 8.03
N ARG A 81 10.45 8.65 8.55
CA ARG A 81 9.30 9.57 8.67
C ARG A 81 8.80 10.18 7.34
N GLN A 82 9.16 9.58 6.20
CA GLN A 82 8.65 9.98 4.91
C GLN A 82 7.68 8.94 4.38
N VAL A 83 6.51 9.39 3.92
CA VAL A 83 5.55 8.53 3.23
C VAL A 83 6.11 8.19 1.85
N LEU A 84 6.45 6.93 1.65
CA LEU A 84 6.95 6.41 0.39
C LEU A 84 5.82 6.18 -0.61
N ALA A 85 4.72 5.57 -0.16
CA ALA A 85 3.54 5.32 -0.99
C ALA A 85 2.26 5.26 -0.14
N MET A 86 1.15 5.70 -0.72
CA MET A 86 -0.20 5.47 -0.21
C MET A 86 -1.04 4.72 -1.24
N ALA A 87 -1.80 3.72 -0.81
CA ALA A 87 -2.68 2.99 -1.71
C ALA A 87 -3.95 2.45 -1.03
N THR A 88 -5.00 2.25 -1.82
CA THR A 88 -6.20 1.50 -1.43
C THR A 88 -6.34 0.21 -2.23
N ASN A 89 -7.23 -0.69 -1.81
CA ASN A 89 -7.62 -1.82 -2.64
C ASN A 89 -8.39 -1.39 -3.89
N THR A 90 -8.22 -2.14 -4.98
CA THR A 90 -8.81 -1.82 -6.30
C THR A 90 -9.38 -3.06 -7.00
N PRO A 91 -10.44 -2.89 -7.81
CA PRO A 91 -10.91 -3.95 -8.69
C PRO A 91 -9.98 -4.16 -9.88
N LEU A 92 -9.93 -5.39 -10.39
CA LEU A 92 -9.22 -5.73 -11.63
C LEU A 92 -10.14 -6.47 -12.60
N TYR A 93 -10.79 -7.54 -12.13
CA TYR A 93 -11.62 -8.39 -12.98
C TYR A 93 -13.10 -8.08 -12.82
N THR A 94 -13.53 -7.81 -11.59
CA THR A 94 -14.94 -7.54 -11.29
C THR A 94 -15.09 -6.10 -10.81
N PRO A 95 -16.02 -5.31 -11.38
CA PRO A 95 -16.27 -3.95 -10.91
C PRO A 95 -16.50 -3.91 -9.40
N MET A 96 -15.70 -3.09 -8.73
CA MET A 96 -15.69 -2.94 -7.27
C MET A 96 -15.41 -4.22 -6.47
N ALA A 97 -14.80 -5.27 -7.04
CA ALA A 97 -14.17 -6.29 -6.22
C ALA A 97 -12.86 -5.77 -5.61
N SER A 98 -12.39 -6.42 -4.55
CA SER A 98 -11.09 -6.15 -3.94
C SER A 98 -10.04 -7.12 -4.49
N ASP A 99 -9.85 -7.12 -5.82
CA ASP A 99 -8.97 -8.10 -6.50
C ASP A 99 -7.50 -7.82 -6.20
N VAL A 100 -7.10 -6.54 -6.21
CA VAL A 100 -5.76 -6.11 -5.84
C VAL A 100 -5.83 -5.44 -4.48
N HIS A 101 -5.06 -5.98 -3.54
CA HIS A 101 -4.99 -5.52 -2.17
C HIS A 101 -4.17 -4.22 -2.06
N ALA A 102 -4.43 -3.44 -1.00
CA ALA A 102 -3.80 -2.14 -0.80
C ALA A 102 -2.27 -2.26 -0.66
N GLU A 103 -1.79 -3.31 0.01
CA GLU A 103 -0.38 -3.64 0.23
C GLU A 103 0.36 -3.84 -1.11
N ILE A 104 -0.26 -4.61 -2.02
CA ILE A 104 0.29 -4.87 -3.36
C ILE A 104 0.33 -3.58 -4.18
N ASN A 105 -0.73 -2.78 -4.11
CA ASN A 105 -0.77 -1.49 -4.79
C ASN A 105 0.30 -0.52 -4.26
N ALA A 106 0.55 -0.49 -2.94
CA ALA A 106 1.57 0.37 -2.33
C ALA A 106 2.99 -0.03 -2.78
N ILE A 107 3.33 -1.32 -2.70
CA ILE A 107 4.62 -1.84 -3.19
C ILE A 107 4.78 -1.54 -4.69
N SER A 108 3.72 -1.77 -5.47
CA SER A 108 3.74 -1.53 -6.92
C SER A 108 3.90 -0.04 -7.26
N ALA A 109 3.36 0.87 -6.44
CA ALA A 109 3.54 2.30 -6.63
C ALA A 109 5.01 2.71 -6.43
N CYS A 110 5.66 2.21 -5.38
CA CYS A 110 7.09 2.39 -5.17
C CYS A 110 7.91 1.80 -6.34
N ALA A 111 7.60 0.57 -6.75
CA ALA A 111 8.32 -0.11 -7.83
C ALA A 111 8.24 0.66 -9.16
N ARG A 112 7.06 1.14 -9.54
CA ARG A 112 6.88 1.96 -10.76
C ARG A 112 7.69 3.26 -10.74
N ARG A 113 7.93 3.81 -9.55
CA ARG A 113 8.67 5.05 -9.33
C ARG A 113 10.17 4.85 -9.09
N GLY A 114 10.64 3.60 -9.00
CA GLY A 114 12.02 3.30 -8.63
C GLY A 114 12.35 3.67 -7.18
N VAL A 115 11.38 3.66 -6.27
CA VAL A 115 11.59 3.93 -4.84
C VAL A 115 11.79 2.63 -4.08
N ALA A 116 12.89 2.54 -3.35
CA ALA A 116 13.22 1.37 -2.55
C ALA A 116 12.29 1.25 -1.32
N VAL A 117 11.73 0.05 -1.13
CA VAL A 117 10.88 -0.30 0.02
C VAL A 117 11.69 -0.96 1.14
N GLU A 118 12.93 -1.37 0.87
CA GLU A 118 13.81 -2.02 1.85
C GLU A 118 13.98 -1.17 3.12
N GLY A 119 13.76 -1.79 4.27
CA GLY A 119 13.86 -1.15 5.58
C GLY A 119 12.67 -0.28 5.95
N SER A 120 11.56 -0.31 5.19
CA SER A 120 10.37 0.49 5.48
C SER A 120 9.38 -0.18 6.45
N ASP A 121 8.46 0.64 6.93
CA ASP A 121 7.33 0.27 7.76
C ASP A 121 6.04 0.31 6.95
N ALA A 122 5.19 -0.71 7.11
CA ALA A 122 3.89 -0.81 6.46
C ALA A 122 2.77 -0.62 7.47
N TYR A 123 2.05 0.50 7.37
CA TYR A 123 0.83 0.75 8.14
C TYR A 123 -0.38 0.30 7.31
N ILE A 124 -1.21 -0.59 7.86
CA ILE A 124 -2.27 -1.26 7.12
C ILE A 124 -3.57 -1.25 7.93
N SER A 125 -4.67 -0.90 7.26
CA SER A 125 -6.00 -0.76 7.89
C SER A 125 -6.53 -2.05 8.55
N MET A 126 -6.12 -3.21 8.03
CA MET A 126 -6.34 -4.54 8.59
C MET A 126 -5.06 -5.36 8.41
N PRO A 127 -4.86 -6.41 9.23
CA PRO A 127 -3.74 -7.33 9.04
C PRO A 127 -3.63 -7.87 7.60
N PRO A 128 -2.41 -7.98 7.04
CA PRO A 128 -2.23 -8.47 5.68
C PRO A 128 -2.58 -9.94 5.58
N CYS A 129 -3.15 -10.33 4.44
CA CYS A 129 -3.32 -11.75 4.12
C CYS A 129 -1.95 -12.42 3.88
N LYS A 130 -1.90 -13.76 3.83
CA LYS A 130 -0.66 -14.51 3.59
C LYS A 130 0.11 -14.01 2.36
N ASN A 131 -0.58 -13.73 1.25
CA ASN A 131 0.05 -13.30 0.01
C ASN A 131 0.61 -11.88 0.11
N CYS A 132 -0.12 -10.97 0.75
CA CYS A 132 0.38 -9.61 0.98
C CYS A 132 1.56 -9.60 1.95
N PHE A 133 1.53 -10.44 2.99
CA PHE A 133 2.66 -10.60 3.89
C PHE A 133 3.91 -11.12 3.17
N MET A 134 3.78 -12.14 2.30
CA MET A 134 4.89 -12.61 1.47
C MET A 134 5.46 -11.49 0.58
N ALA A 135 4.60 -10.66 -0.02
CA ALA A 135 5.04 -9.53 -0.84
C ALA A 135 5.74 -8.43 -0.02
N LEU A 136 5.22 -8.09 1.15
CA LEU A 136 5.84 -7.10 2.06
C LEU A 136 7.22 -7.58 2.52
N GLN A 137 7.35 -8.85 2.90
CA GLN A 137 8.62 -9.46 3.26
C GLN A 137 9.61 -9.41 2.09
N ALA A 138 9.18 -9.81 0.88
CA ALA A 138 10.04 -9.80 -0.30
C ALA A 138 10.46 -8.38 -0.73
N ALA A 139 9.64 -7.37 -0.41
CA ALA A 139 9.94 -5.96 -0.64
C ALA A 139 10.87 -5.35 0.42
N GLY A 140 11.22 -6.10 1.47
CA GLY A 140 12.15 -5.67 2.52
C GLY A 140 11.51 -4.87 3.66
N VAL A 141 10.20 -4.97 3.86
CA VAL A 141 9.50 -4.33 4.99
C VAL A 141 9.93 -4.96 6.32
N ARG A 142 10.18 -4.12 7.34
CA ARG A 142 10.68 -4.56 8.65
C ARG A 142 9.62 -4.50 9.75
N ARG A 143 8.68 -3.57 9.67
CA ARG A 143 7.57 -3.44 10.62
C ARG A 143 6.24 -3.43 9.88
N VAL A 144 5.29 -4.20 10.35
CA VAL A 144 3.91 -4.23 9.83
C VAL A 144 2.98 -3.85 10.97
N LEU A 145 2.30 -2.72 10.82
CA LEU A 145 1.45 -2.14 11.84
C LEU A 145 0.00 -2.19 11.39
N SER A 146 -0.89 -2.62 12.28
CA SER A 146 -2.33 -2.63 12.01
C SER A 146 -3.14 -2.40 13.28
N ARG A 147 -4.40 -1.98 13.14
CA ARG A 147 -5.28 -1.68 14.29
C ARG A 147 -5.90 -2.91 14.95
N VAL A 148 -5.79 -4.07 14.32
CA VAL A 148 -6.32 -5.35 14.81
C VAL A 148 -5.17 -6.35 14.80
N ARG A 149 -5.17 -7.31 15.71
CA ARG A 149 -4.16 -8.37 15.73
C ARG A 149 -4.28 -9.27 14.49
N ASN A 150 -3.14 -9.70 13.95
CA ASN A 150 -3.12 -10.79 12.97
C ASN A 150 -3.17 -12.13 13.72
N ASP A 151 -4.30 -12.84 13.62
CA ASP A 151 -4.48 -14.14 14.28
C ASP A 151 -3.98 -15.32 13.43
N ASN A 152 -3.36 -15.05 12.27
CA ASN A 152 -2.79 -16.10 11.43
C ASN A 152 -1.43 -16.56 11.97
N GLU A 153 -1.42 -17.71 12.65
CA GLU A 153 -0.21 -18.31 13.24
C GLU A 153 0.93 -18.52 12.24
N ARG A 154 0.63 -18.86 10.98
CA ARG A 154 1.66 -19.04 9.95
C ARG A 154 2.35 -17.73 9.60
N VAL A 155 1.59 -16.63 9.56
CA VAL A 155 2.14 -15.29 9.33
C VAL A 155 2.96 -14.87 10.53
N ALA A 156 2.47 -15.08 11.76
CA ALA A 156 3.19 -14.75 12.98
C ALA A 156 4.54 -15.52 13.09
N ALA A 157 4.52 -16.83 12.84
CA ALA A 157 5.74 -17.65 12.86
C ALA A 157 6.74 -17.24 11.77
N ALA A 158 6.27 -16.95 10.56
CA ALA A 158 7.13 -16.46 9.48
C ALA A 158 7.72 -15.08 9.80
N ALA A 159 6.93 -14.17 10.38
CA ALA A 159 7.40 -12.86 10.81
C ALA A 159 8.52 -12.97 11.84
N ALA A 160 8.33 -13.80 12.88
CA ALA A 160 9.36 -14.05 13.89
C ALA A 160 10.64 -14.64 13.28
N ALA A 161 10.52 -15.63 12.39
CA ALA A 161 11.67 -16.26 11.72
C ALA A 161 12.45 -15.31 10.79
N GLN A 162 11.77 -14.29 10.24
CA GLN A 162 12.38 -13.31 9.31
C GLN A 162 12.76 -11.99 10.01
N GLY A 163 12.53 -11.86 11.32
CA GLY A 163 12.78 -10.63 12.07
C GLY A 163 11.89 -9.46 11.63
N ILE A 164 10.64 -9.74 11.27
CA ILE A 164 9.63 -8.73 10.93
C ILE A 164 8.74 -8.50 12.14
N GLU A 165 8.63 -7.25 12.58
CA GLU A 165 7.80 -6.87 13.71
C GLU A 165 6.34 -6.72 13.29
N MET A 166 5.44 -7.46 13.94
CA MET A 166 4.00 -7.34 13.77
C MET A 166 3.43 -6.55 14.95
N LEU A 167 3.13 -5.27 14.74
CA LEU A 167 2.73 -4.36 15.81
C LEU A 167 1.24 -4.02 15.76
N LEU A 168 0.62 -3.95 16.93
CA LEU A 168 -0.76 -3.53 17.11
C LEU A 168 -0.78 -2.04 17.48
N VAL A 169 -1.52 -1.24 16.73
CA VAL A 169 -1.77 0.18 17.02
C VAL A 169 -3.27 0.37 17.24
N PRO A 170 -3.78 0.16 18.47
CA PRO A 170 -5.20 0.22 18.75
C PRO A 170 -5.80 1.57 18.38
N ASP A 171 -7.04 1.56 17.93
CA ASP A 171 -7.77 2.77 17.58
C ASP A 171 -8.61 3.23 18.77
N THR A 172 -8.21 4.33 19.41
CA THR A 172 -8.93 4.87 20.57
C THR A 172 -10.11 5.73 20.13
N ARG A 173 -11.13 5.86 21.00
CA ARG A 173 -12.31 6.70 20.72
C ARG A 173 -11.95 8.15 20.37
N GLN A 174 -10.93 8.71 21.03
CA GLN A 174 -10.48 10.07 20.77
C GLN A 174 -9.90 10.21 19.36
N ARG A 175 -9.09 9.23 18.92
CA ARG A 175 -8.52 9.20 17.56
C ARG A 175 -9.62 9.03 16.51
N GLU A 176 -10.58 8.16 16.76
CA GLU A 176 -11.75 7.97 15.90
C GLU A 176 -12.59 9.25 15.75
N GLN A 177 -12.87 9.95 16.86
CA GLN A 177 -13.60 11.22 16.85
C GLN A 177 -12.85 12.29 16.06
N ARG A 178 -11.54 12.45 16.27
CA ARG A 178 -10.70 13.41 15.54
C ARG A 178 -10.73 13.15 14.03
N ARG A 179 -10.56 11.88 13.61
CA ARG A 179 -10.65 11.54 12.18
C ARG A 179 -12.05 11.78 11.61
N SER A 180 -13.09 11.53 12.39
CA SER A 180 -14.47 11.78 11.96
C SER A 180 -14.73 13.28 11.77
N ALA A 181 -14.25 14.12 12.69
CA ALA A 181 -14.32 15.57 12.58
C ALA A 181 -13.56 16.09 11.34
N LEU A 182 -12.34 15.58 11.08
CA LEU A 182 -11.59 15.90 9.86
C LEU A 182 -12.37 15.53 8.59
N VAL A 183 -12.99 14.34 8.57
CA VAL A 183 -13.83 13.93 7.44
C VAL A 183 -15.04 14.83 7.29
N GLU A 184 -15.67 15.30 8.36
CA GLU A 184 -16.82 16.20 8.31
C GLU A 184 -16.44 17.61 7.83
N GLU A 185 -15.35 18.17 8.35
CA GLU A 185 -14.80 19.48 7.97
C GLU A 185 -14.34 19.48 6.50
N HIS A 186 -13.67 18.40 6.08
CA HIS A 186 -13.16 18.23 4.73
C HIS A 186 -14.09 17.43 3.81
N ALA A 187 -15.31 17.11 4.24
CA ALA A 187 -16.38 16.62 3.36
C ALA A 187 -16.92 17.81 2.56
N GLN A 188 -16.12 18.30 1.62
CA GLN A 188 -16.37 19.55 0.91
C GLN A 188 -17.28 19.37 -0.32
N SER A 189 -18.08 20.40 -0.59
CA SER A 189 -18.87 20.70 -1.80
C SER A 189 -20.15 19.88 -2.08
N LYS A 190 -21.19 20.60 -2.56
CA LYS A 190 -22.45 20.02 -3.04
C LYS A 190 -22.22 19.06 -4.22
N GLU A 191 -21.27 19.37 -5.11
CA GLU A 191 -20.87 18.49 -6.24
C GLU A 191 -20.26 17.17 -5.78
N GLU A 192 -19.52 17.19 -4.67
CA GLU A 192 -18.93 16.00 -4.07
C GLU A 192 -19.99 15.09 -3.46
N LYS A 193 -20.96 15.68 -2.75
CA LYS A 193 -22.13 14.94 -2.23
C LYS A 193 -22.89 14.29 -3.37
N GLU A 194 -23.09 15.00 -4.48
CA GLU A 194 -23.71 14.45 -5.69
C GLU A 194 -22.86 13.35 -6.34
N ARG A 195 -21.52 13.49 -6.38
CA ARG A 195 -20.61 12.44 -6.87
C ARG A 195 -20.69 11.18 -6.00
N ILE A 196 -20.68 11.34 -4.68
CA ILE A 196 -20.82 10.23 -3.71
C ILE A 196 -22.19 9.56 -3.86
N GLU A 197 -23.27 10.32 -4.02
CA GLU A 197 -24.62 9.80 -4.24
C GLU A 197 -24.68 8.99 -5.55
N ARG A 198 -24.12 9.52 -6.66
CA ARG A 198 -24.01 8.82 -7.95
C ARG A 198 -23.23 7.52 -7.80
N GLU A 199 -22.08 7.53 -7.14
CA GLU A 199 -21.30 6.33 -6.88
C GLU A 199 -22.08 5.32 -6.05
N ARG A 200 -22.79 5.75 -4.99
CA ARG A 200 -23.66 4.88 -4.17
C ARG A 200 -24.77 4.23 -5.00
N GLN A 201 -25.43 4.99 -5.88
CA GLN A 201 -26.45 4.47 -6.79
C GLN A 201 -25.86 3.43 -7.75
N GLN A 202 -24.70 3.74 -8.35
CA GLN A 202 -23.97 2.80 -9.20
C GLN A 202 -23.60 1.52 -8.43
N ARG A 203 -23.18 1.63 -7.15
CA ARG A 203 -22.89 0.47 -6.30
C ARG A 203 -24.12 -0.42 -6.08
N LYS A 204 -25.29 0.20 -5.89
CA LYS A 204 -26.57 -0.51 -5.72
C LYS A 204 -26.95 -1.25 -7.00
N GLN A 205 -26.86 -0.58 -8.16
CA GLN A 205 -27.15 -1.18 -9.46
C GLN A 205 -26.22 -2.36 -9.78
N VAL A 206 -24.90 -2.20 -9.63
CA VAL A 206 -23.93 -3.29 -9.85
C VAL A 206 -24.20 -4.47 -8.92
N LYS A 207 -24.58 -4.22 -7.65
CA LYS A 207 -24.98 -5.29 -6.71
C LYS A 207 -26.17 -6.08 -7.23
N GLN A 208 -27.20 -5.38 -7.69
CA GLN A 208 -28.43 -5.99 -8.21
C GLN A 208 -28.15 -6.83 -9.45
N LEU A 209 -27.37 -6.29 -10.41
CA LEU A 209 -26.97 -7.00 -11.62
C LEU A 209 -26.16 -8.27 -11.33
N LEU A 210 -25.16 -8.19 -10.43
CA LEU A 210 -24.37 -9.36 -10.04
C LEU A 210 -25.23 -10.42 -9.31
N HIS A 211 -26.18 -9.99 -8.47
CA HIS A 211 -27.09 -10.91 -7.79
C HIS A 211 -28.05 -11.60 -8.78
N ALA A 212 -28.56 -10.88 -9.78
CA ALA A 212 -29.38 -11.45 -10.84
C ALA A 212 -28.60 -12.47 -11.68
N ARG A 213 -27.36 -12.17 -12.08
CA ARG A 213 -26.49 -13.12 -12.83
C ARG A 213 -26.23 -14.41 -12.05
N LYS A 214 -26.03 -14.33 -10.73
CA LYS A 214 -25.86 -15.53 -9.88
C LYS A 214 -27.13 -16.38 -9.79
N LYS A 215 -28.33 -15.78 -9.80
CA LYS A 215 -29.59 -16.53 -9.83
C LYS A 215 -29.77 -17.29 -11.13
N HIS A 216 -29.47 -16.66 -12.27
CA HIS A 216 -29.56 -17.30 -13.59
C HIS A 216 -28.51 -18.38 -13.85
N ALA A 217 -27.34 -18.33 -13.20
CA ALA A 217 -26.31 -19.35 -13.34
C ALA A 217 -26.58 -20.63 -12.49
N ASN A 218 -27.57 -20.57 -11.59
CA ASN A 218 -27.96 -21.66 -10.69
C ASN A 218 -29.31 -22.31 -11.06
N THR A 219 -29.88 -21.94 -12.21
CA THR A 219 -31.10 -22.51 -12.83
C THR A 219 -30.73 -23.17 -14.14
#